data_AF-A0A9P4HI84-F1
#
_entry.id   AF-A0A9P4HI84-F1
#
_cell.length_a   1.000
_cell.length_b   1.000
_cell.length_c   1.000
_cell.angle_alpha   90.00
_cell.angle_beta   90.00
_cell.angle_gamma   90.00
#
_symmetry.space_group_name_H-M   'P 1'
#
loop_
_entity.id
_entity.type
_entity.pdbx_description
1 polymer ?
#
loop_
_entity_poly.entity_id
_entity_poly.type
_entity_poly.pdbx_seq_one_letter_code
_entity_poly.pdbx_strand_id
1 'polypeptide(L)'
;KSCTLCSTPRPVLIRCQIDETQTWHFVCPGACWKKVSGGVEDAKGLEGEFPWYRYGGMWKDRSADGPVSAKKPRKVKERQRE
;
A
#
# COMPACT_ATOMS: atom_id res chain seq x y z
N LYS A 1 -11.05 -5.59 -0.20
CA LYS A 1 -10.87 -4.61 -1.30
C LYS A 1 -10.43 -5.34 -2.57
N SER A 2 -10.71 -4.82 -3.77
CA SER A 2 -10.33 -5.42 -5.05
C SER A 2 -9.11 -4.75 -5.66
N CYS A 3 -8.36 -5.53 -6.45
CA CYS A 3 -7.28 -5.01 -7.30
C CYS A 3 -7.85 -4.15 -8.43
N THR A 4 -7.21 -3.03 -8.73
CA THR A 4 -7.64 -2.11 -9.80
C THR A 4 -7.41 -2.70 -11.20
N LEU A 5 -6.40 -3.57 -11.35
CA LEU A 5 -5.99 -4.11 -12.65
C LEU A 5 -6.75 -5.39 -13.04
N CYS A 6 -6.94 -6.30 -12.10
CA CYS A 6 -7.60 -7.59 -12.35
C CYS A 6 -8.97 -7.73 -11.69
N SER A 7 -9.44 -6.69 -10.99
CA SER A 7 -10.72 -6.67 -10.25
C SER A 7 -10.89 -7.82 -9.24
N THR A 8 -9.82 -8.55 -8.95
CA THR A 8 -9.85 -9.73 -8.08
C THR A 8 -9.79 -9.27 -6.62
N PRO A 9 -10.72 -9.71 -5.76
CA PRO A 9 -10.62 -9.46 -4.33
C PRO A 9 -9.47 -10.30 -3.75
N ARG A 10 -8.56 -9.65 -3.04
CA ARG A 10 -7.46 -10.30 -2.30
C ARG A 10 -7.42 -9.74 -0.88
N PRO A 11 -7.04 -10.57 0.12
CA PRO A 11 -6.87 -10.10 1.50
C PRO A 11 -5.65 -9.18 1.66
N VAL A 12 -4.69 -9.27 0.74
CA VAL A 12 -3.47 -8.46 0.70
C VAL A 12 -3.34 -7.80 -0.66
N LEU A 13 -3.14 -6.48 -0.67
CA LEU A 13 -2.91 -5.65 -1.84
C LEU A 13 -1.75 -4.70 -1.54
N ILE A 14 -1.13 -4.17 -2.59
CA ILE A 14 -0.13 -3.10 -2.51
C ILE A 14 -0.83 -1.80 -2.87
N ARG A 15 -0.66 -0.77 -2.03
CA ARG A 15 -1.11 0.58 -2.35
C ARG A 15 0.03 1.29 -3.09
N CYS A 16 -0.19 1.73 -4.31
CA CYS A 16 0.81 2.46 -5.10
C CYS A 16 0.15 3.53 -5.98
N GLN A 17 0.86 4.61 -6.26
CA GLN A 17 0.54 5.52 -7.36
C GLN A 17 1.27 5.00 -8.60
N ILE A 18 0.62 5.03 -9.76
CA ILE A 18 1.20 4.56 -11.03
C ILE A 18 1.00 5.56 -12.17
N ASP A 19 0.12 6.55 -11.98
CA ASP A 19 -0.30 7.53 -12.97
C ASP A 19 0.04 8.95 -12.52
N GLU A 20 0.12 9.89 -13.47
CA GLU A 20 0.32 11.33 -13.23
C GLU A 20 -0.75 11.96 -12.33
N THR A 21 -1.93 11.33 -12.26
CA THR A 21 -3.05 11.75 -11.42
C THR A 21 -2.71 11.68 -9.92
N GLN A 22 -1.61 11.02 -9.55
CA GLN A 22 -1.19 10.78 -8.16
C GLN A 22 -2.28 10.08 -7.33
N THR A 23 -3.19 9.37 -8.01
CA THR A 23 -4.25 8.59 -7.37
C THR A 23 -3.66 7.32 -6.79
N TRP A 24 -4.15 6.95 -5.60
CA TRP A 24 -3.73 5.72 -4.94
C TRP A 24 -4.50 4.52 -5.48
N HIS A 25 -3.80 3.64 -6.18
CA HIS A 25 -4.33 2.37 -6.67
C HIS A 25 -3.98 1.23 -5.74
N PHE A 26 -4.83 0.21 -5.73
CA PHE A 26 -4.57 -1.05 -5.03
C PHE A 26 -4.31 -2.15 -6.06
N VAL A 27 -3.16 -2.80 -5.98
CA VAL A 27 -2.73 -3.85 -6.93
C VAL A 27 -2.36 -5.14 -6.20
N CYS A 28 -2.51 -6.29 -6.84
CA CYS A 28 -2.12 -7.57 -6.22
C CYS A 28 -0.59 -7.71 -6.13
N PRO A 29 -0.06 -8.17 -4.98
CA PRO A 29 1.33 -8.63 -4.91
C PRO A 29 1.49 -9.84 -5.85
N GLY A 30 2.41 -9.75 -6.82
CA GLY A 30 2.60 -10.74 -7.87
C GLY A 30 2.46 -10.14 -9.26
N ALA A 31 1.60 -10.71 -10.11
CA ALA A 31 1.51 -10.35 -11.54
C ALA A 31 1.09 -8.89 -11.78
N CYS A 32 0.13 -8.38 -11.01
CA CYS A 32 -0.37 -7.01 -11.18
C CYS A 32 0.68 -5.98 -10.78
N TRP A 33 1.31 -6.19 -9.61
CA TRP A 33 2.39 -5.33 -9.15
C TRP A 33 3.61 -5.36 -10.07
N LYS A 34 4.02 -6.56 -10.52
CA LYS A 34 5.13 -6.71 -11.47
C LYS A 34 4.90 -5.97 -12.79
N LYS A 35 3.65 -5.82 -13.22
CA LYS A 35 3.31 -5.04 -14.43
C LYS A 35 3.48 -3.53 -14.24
N VAL A 36 3.25 -3.01 -13.03
CA VAL A 36 3.29 -1.55 -12.78
C VAL A 36 4.59 -1.06 -12.17
N SER A 37 5.38 -1.94 -11.56
CA SER A 37 6.69 -1.59 -10.98
C SER A 37 7.86 -2.26 -11.70
N GLY A 38 7.59 -3.02 -12.77
CA GLY A 38 8.57 -3.93 -13.39
C GLY A 38 8.98 -5.11 -12.50
N GLY A 39 8.39 -5.27 -11.32
CA GLY A 39 8.79 -6.26 -10.32
C GLY A 39 9.91 -5.78 -9.40
N VAL A 40 10.18 -4.47 -9.38
CA VAL A 40 11.17 -3.85 -8.50
C VAL A 40 10.46 -2.99 -7.46
N GLU A 41 10.89 -3.07 -6.20
CA GLU A 41 10.43 -2.18 -5.13
C GLU A 41 10.88 -0.73 -5.45
N ASP A 42 9.95 0.22 -5.40
CA ASP A 42 10.14 1.63 -5.77
C ASP A 42 10.62 1.90 -7.22
N ALA A 43 10.40 0.96 -8.15
CA ALA A 43 10.86 1.12 -9.55
C ALA A 43 12.34 1.56 -9.63
N LYS A 44 13.17 1.11 -8.69
CA LYS A 44 14.57 1.52 -8.58
C LYS A 44 15.35 1.04 -9.82
N GLY A 45 15.74 1.97 -10.68
CA GLY A 45 16.35 1.69 -11.99
C GLY A 45 15.38 1.65 -13.17
N LEU A 46 14.08 1.82 -12.91
CA LEU A 46 13.00 1.98 -13.90
C LEU A 46 12.30 3.34 -13.74
N GLU A 47 12.91 4.30 -13.07
CA GLU A 47 12.38 5.67 -12.89
C GLU A 47 12.06 6.35 -14.24
N GLY A 48 12.77 5.99 -15.31
CA GLY A 48 12.46 6.45 -16.67
C GLY A 48 11.22 5.80 -17.31
N GLU A 49 10.83 4.61 -16.85
CA GLU A 49 9.68 3.85 -17.37
C GLU A 49 8.43 4.08 -16.50
N PHE A 50 8.61 4.34 -15.20
CA PHE A 50 7.55 4.63 -14.24
C PHE A 50 7.84 5.88 -13.39
N PRO A 51 7.90 7.08 -13.98
CA PRO A 51 8.25 8.31 -13.25
C PRO A 51 7.25 8.68 -12.16
N TRP A 52 6.01 8.21 -12.27
CA TRP A 52 4.92 8.48 -11.33
C TRP A 52 4.72 7.34 -10.32
N TYR A 53 5.53 6.29 -10.38
CA TYR A 53 5.37 5.16 -9.49
C TYR A 53 5.77 5.54 -8.07
N ARG A 54 4.84 5.43 -7.13
CA ARG A 54 5.10 5.72 -5.71
C ARG A 54 4.55 4.64 -4.81
N TYR A 55 5.43 4.02 -4.03
CA TYR A 55 5.02 3.01 -3.07
C TYR A 55 4.29 3.63 -1.86
N GLY A 56 3.07 3.15 -1.59
CA GLY A 56 2.18 3.64 -0.53
C GLY A 56 1.98 2.67 0.62
N GLY A 57 2.76 1.59 0.67
CA GLY A 57 2.67 0.55 1.68
C GLY A 57 1.73 -0.60 1.32
N MET A 58 1.81 -1.65 2.13
CA MET A 58 0.97 -2.84 1.96
C MET A 58 -0.40 -2.60 2.59
N TRP A 59 -1.45 -2.84 1.82
CA TRP A 59 -2.82 -2.83 2.29
C TRP A 59 -3.26 -4.26 2.61
N LYS A 60 -3.79 -4.45 3.82
CA LYS A 60 -4.39 -5.72 4.23
C LYS A 60 -5.81 -5.46 4.70
N ASP A 61 -6.69 -6.42 4.43
CA ASP A 61 -8.07 -6.34 4.88
C ASP A 61 -8.11 -6.40 6.43
N ARG A 62 -8.52 -5.29 7.06
CA ARG A 62 -8.62 -5.16 8.52
C ARG A 62 -9.73 -6.02 9.12
N SER A 63 -10.65 -6.55 8.31
CA SER A 63 -11.74 -7.38 8.82
C SER A 63 -11.25 -8.75 9.33
N ALA A 64 -10.03 -9.15 9.00
CA ALA A 64 -9.37 -10.36 9.55
C ALA A 64 -8.71 -10.14 10.93
N ASP A 65 -8.43 -8.89 11.34
CA ASP A 65 -7.56 -8.58 12.48
C ASP A 65 -8.22 -7.65 13.52
N GLY A 66 -9.55 -7.49 13.49
CA GLY A 66 -10.27 -6.61 14.42
C GLY A 66 -9.78 -5.16 14.39
N PRO A 67 -10.30 -4.28 15.26
CA PRO A 67 -9.87 -2.89 15.29
C PRO A 67 -8.47 -2.79 15.92
N VAL A 68 -7.42 -3.01 15.13
CA VAL A 68 -6.06 -2.52 15.41
C VAL A 68 -6.01 -0.99 15.23
N SER A 69 -6.89 -0.31 15.96
CA SER A 69 -6.62 1.06 16.36
C SER A 69 -5.35 0.96 17.19
N ALA A 70 -4.26 1.55 16.70
CA ALA A 70 -3.04 1.77 17.46
C ALA A 70 -3.39 2.63 18.69
N LYS A 71 -4.00 2.02 19.71
CA LYS A 71 -4.31 2.67 20.97
C LYS A 71 -2.96 2.97 21.61
N LYS A 72 -2.57 4.24 21.60
CA LYS A 72 -1.37 4.72 22.30
C LYS A 72 -1.40 4.14 23.72
N PRO A 73 -0.36 3.39 24.15
CA PRO A 73 -0.35 2.77 25.47
C PRO A 73 -0.59 3.83 26.55
N ARG A 74 -1.39 3.51 27.57
CA ARG A 74 -1.81 4.47 28.62
C ARG A 74 -0.62 5.17 29.28
N LYS A 75 0.47 4.42 29.50
CA LYS A 75 1.76 4.90 30.02
C LYS A 75 2.36 6.06 29.22
N VAL A 76 2.17 6.09 27.89
CA VAL A 76 2.67 7.17 27.03
C VAL A 76 1.75 8.40 27.10
N LYS A 77 0.46 8.24 27.38
CA LYS A 77 -0.44 9.37 27.63
C LYS A 77 -0.16 10.04 28.98
N GLU A 78 0.15 9.25 30.01
CA GLU A 78 0.46 9.77 31.35
C GLU A 78 1.76 10.58 31.39
N ARG A 79 2.82 10.11 30.72
CA ARG A 79 4.12 10.82 30.67
C ARG A 79 4.10 12.17 29.95
N GLN A 80 3.09 12.43 29.11
CA GLN A 80 2.99 13.68 28.35
C GLN A 80 2.20 14.77 29.11
N ARG A 81 1.65 14.45 30.28
CA ARG A 81 0.83 15.36 31.09
C ARG A 81 1.61 15.98 32.27
N GLU A 82 2.84 15.52 32.50
CA GLU A 82 3.81 16.08 33.45
C GLU A 82 4.76 17.03 32.70
#